data_AF-A0A1B0DCU5-F1
#
_entry.id   AF-A0A1B0DCU5-F1
#
_cell.length_a   1.000
_cell.length_b   1.000
_cell.length_c   1.000
_cell.angle_alpha   90.00
_cell.angle_beta   90.00
_cell.angle_gamma   90.00
#
_symmetry.space_group_name_H-M   'P 1'
#
loop_
_entity.id
_entity.type
_entity.pdbx_description
1 polymer ?
#
loop_
_entity_poly.entity_id
_entity_poly.type
_entity_poly.pdbx_seq_one_letter_code
_entity_poly.pdbx_strand_id
1 'polypeptide(L)'
;MASSVDWNINSYRTTYECDEHWDLRRSFMEAHKDRFPEDELVCLAQTFTNVEFLGCRYPSDTMRLVAELSKDVAKEFRKKRESRLKRTFVQASDAAEAKVKRVRK
;
A
#
# COMPACT_ATOMS: atom_id res chain seq x y z
N MET A 1 -16.81 25.81 -7.21
CA MET A 1 -17.36 25.70 -5.84
C MET A 1 -16.39 24.85 -5.04
N ALA A 2 -15.45 25.46 -4.31
CA ALA A 2 -14.54 24.74 -3.43
C ALA A 2 -15.27 24.55 -2.08
N SER A 3 -15.97 23.43 -1.93
CA SER A 3 -16.51 23.01 -0.63
C SER A 3 -15.32 22.73 0.28
N SER A 4 -15.20 23.48 1.38
CA SER A 4 -14.18 23.29 2.40
C SER A 4 -14.18 21.83 2.87
N VAL A 5 -13.19 21.05 2.44
CA VAL A 5 -13.11 19.62 2.72
C VAL A 5 -12.54 19.43 4.14
N ASP A 6 -13.34 19.82 5.14
CA ASP A 6 -12.98 19.82 6.56
C ASP A 6 -13.38 18.52 7.27
N TRP A 7 -13.26 17.37 6.60
CA TRP A 7 -13.43 16.09 7.27
C TRP A 7 -12.08 15.53 7.69
N ASN A 8 -12.05 14.92 8.87
CA ASN A 8 -10.81 14.41 9.46
C ASN A 8 -10.53 12.99 8.95
N ILE A 9 -9.50 12.82 8.13
CA ILE A 9 -9.12 11.50 7.62
C ILE A 9 -8.86 10.51 8.76
N ASN A 10 -8.28 10.94 9.87
CA ASN A 10 -7.93 10.04 10.98
C ASN A 10 -9.14 9.40 11.68
N SER A 11 -10.36 9.92 11.50
CA SER A 11 -11.56 9.27 12.04
C SER A 11 -11.86 7.93 11.36
N TYR A 12 -11.35 7.73 10.14
CA TYR A 12 -11.56 6.52 9.37
C TYR A 12 -10.66 5.35 9.78
N ARG A 13 -9.65 5.58 10.63
CA ARG A 13 -8.75 4.52 11.10
C ARG A 13 -9.51 3.54 12.00
N THR A 14 -9.36 2.25 11.75
CA THR A 14 -9.93 1.21 12.62
C THR A 14 -8.86 0.60 13.52
N THR A 15 -9.26 0.11 14.69
CA THR A 15 -8.32 -0.45 15.70
C THR A 15 -7.70 -1.77 15.29
N TYR A 16 -8.32 -2.48 14.36
CA TYR A 16 -7.90 -3.79 13.85
C TYR A 16 -7.15 -3.70 12.52
N GLU A 17 -6.95 -2.50 11.97
CA GLU A 17 -6.18 -2.28 10.74
C GLU A 17 -4.68 -2.20 11.06
N CYS A 18 -3.86 -2.93 10.29
CA CYS A 18 -2.40 -2.82 10.39
C CYS A 18 -1.93 -1.42 10.00
N ASP A 19 -0.90 -0.90 10.68
CA ASP A 19 -0.36 0.45 10.42
C ASP A 19 0.03 0.67 8.95
N GLU A 20 0.59 -0.35 8.29
CA GLU A 20 0.97 -0.25 6.88
C GLU A 20 -0.23 -0.14 5.93
N HIS A 21 -1.36 -0.77 6.27
CA HIS A 21 -2.61 -0.64 5.52
C HIS A 21 -3.19 0.77 5.72
N TRP A 22 -3.23 1.22 6.97
CA TRP A 22 -3.73 2.55 7.31
C TRP A 22 -2.91 3.66 6.67
N ASP A 23 -1.57 3.59 6.74
CA ASP A 23 -0.67 4.57 6.15
C ASP A 23 -0.90 4.71 4.64
N LEU A 24 -1.08 3.58 3.94
CA LEU A 24 -1.35 3.59 2.50
C LEU A 24 -2.73 4.19 2.19
N ARG A 25 -3.76 3.79 2.94
CA ARG A 25 -5.14 4.29 2.79
C ARG A 25 -5.19 5.80 3.04
N ARG A 26 -4.60 6.25 4.14
CA ARG A 26 -4.50 7.66 4.53
C ARG A 26 -3.77 8.47 3.47
N SER A 27 -2.62 7.99 2.98
CA SER A 27 -1.85 8.69 1.93
C SER A 27 -2.67 8.86 0.64
N PHE A 28 -3.47 7.85 0.28
CA PHE A 28 -4.36 7.93 -0.88
C PHE A 28 -5.46 8.99 -0.68
N MET A 29 -6.06 9.03 0.52
CA MET A 29 -7.09 10.01 0.88
C MET A 29 -6.53 11.43 0.92
N GLU A 30 -5.35 11.65 1.53
CA GLU A 30 -4.69 12.96 1.57
C GLU A 30 -4.36 13.50 0.18
N ALA A 31 -3.91 12.63 -0.74
CA ALA A 31 -3.55 13.03 -2.11
C ALA A 31 -4.75 13.45 -2.99
N HIS A 32 -5.97 13.03 -2.63
CA HIS A 32 -7.16 13.18 -3.46
C HIS A 32 -8.32 13.91 -2.77
N LYS A 33 -8.10 14.38 -1.54
CA LYS A 33 -9.11 15.03 -0.70
C LYS A 33 -9.80 16.22 -1.39
N ASP A 34 -9.06 16.99 -2.18
CA ASP A 34 -9.59 18.18 -2.86
C ASP A 34 -10.28 17.87 -4.20
N ARG A 35 -10.21 16.62 -4.66
CA ARG A 35 -10.68 16.19 -6.00
C ARG A 35 -11.97 15.38 -5.97
N PHE A 36 -12.27 14.73 -4.85
CA PHE A 36 -13.40 13.81 -4.71
C PHE A 36 -14.22 14.14 -3.46
N PRO A 37 -15.54 13.87 -3.47
CA PRO A 37 -16.34 13.92 -2.27
C PRO A 37 -15.90 12.83 -1.26
N GLU A 38 -16.22 13.04 0.01
CA GLU A 38 -15.76 12.23 1.14
C GLU A 38 -16.10 10.74 0.97
N ASP A 39 -17.36 10.43 0.68
CA ASP A 39 -17.89 9.08 0.56
C ASP A 39 -17.24 8.31 -0.59
N GLU A 40 -17.10 8.96 -1.75
CA GLU A 40 -16.46 8.36 -2.92
C GLU A 40 -14.97 8.12 -2.67
N LEU A 41 -14.28 9.08 -2.04
CA LEU A 41 -12.86 8.96 -1.76
C LEU A 41 -12.55 7.86 -0.74
N VAL A 42 -13.35 7.75 0.32
CA VAL A 42 -13.20 6.68 1.32
C VAL A 42 -13.36 5.31 0.66
N CYS A 43 -14.35 5.16 -0.24
CA CYS A 43 -14.59 3.92 -0.97
C CYS A 43 -13.44 3.57 -1.93
N LEU A 44 -12.94 4.55 -2.69
CA LEU A 44 -11.81 4.37 -3.60
C LEU A 44 -10.53 4.00 -2.83
N ALA A 45 -10.27 4.65 -1.70
CA ALA A 45 -9.11 4.36 -0.85
C ALA A 45 -9.16 2.92 -0.31
N GLN A 46 -10.33 2.45 0.12
CA GLN A 46 -10.52 1.07 0.57
C GLN A 46 -10.36 0.05 -0.58
N THR A 47 -10.88 0.39 -1.75
CA THR A 47 -10.74 -0.45 -2.94
C THR A 47 -9.27 -0.60 -3.33
N PHE A 48 -8.53 0.51 -3.33
CA PHE A 48 -7.09 0.53 -3.57
C PHE A 48 -6.31 -0.36 -2.59
N THR A 49 -6.54 -0.22 -1.28
CA THR A 49 -5.83 -1.05 -0.30
C THR A 49 -6.20 -2.53 -0.40
N ASN A 50 -7.46 -2.86 -0.70
CA ASN A 50 -7.87 -4.24 -0.94
C ASN A 50 -7.18 -4.85 -2.17
N VAL A 51 -6.99 -4.07 -3.24
CA VAL A 51 -6.25 -4.51 -4.42
C VAL A 51 -4.78 -4.78 -4.08
N GLU A 52 -4.11 -3.86 -3.37
CA GLU A 52 -2.67 -3.95 -3.08
C GLU A 52 -2.31 -5.01 -2.01
N PHE A 53 -3.13 -5.17 -0.97
CA PHE A 53 -2.82 -6.08 0.15
C PHE A 53 -3.55 -7.42 0.09
N LEU A 54 -4.81 -7.42 -0.37
CA LEU A 54 -5.65 -8.63 -0.39
C LEU A 54 -5.71 -9.27 -1.78
N GLY A 55 -5.19 -8.60 -2.82
CA GLY A 55 -5.24 -9.09 -4.20
C GLY A 55 -6.65 -9.12 -4.79
N CYS A 56 -7.58 -8.34 -4.23
CA CYS A 56 -8.96 -8.26 -4.71
C CYS A 56 -9.00 -7.72 -6.15
N ARG A 57 -10.01 -8.15 -6.91
CA ARG A 57 -10.28 -7.64 -8.26
C ARG A 57 -11.68 -7.06 -8.30
N TYR A 58 -11.79 -5.91 -8.96
CA TYR A 58 -13.02 -5.16 -9.17
C TYR A 58 -13.30 -5.05 -10.68
N PRO A 59 -14.46 -4.51 -11.08
CA PRO A 59 -14.74 -4.26 -12.50
C PRO A 59 -13.63 -3.45 -13.18
N SER A 60 -13.43 -3.70 -14.48
CA SER A 60 -12.31 -3.16 -15.25
C SER A 60 -12.21 -1.64 -15.19
N ASP A 61 -13.34 -0.93 -15.14
CA ASP A 61 -13.38 0.53 -15.05
C ASP A 61 -12.84 1.03 -13.71
N THR A 62 -13.28 0.41 -12.60
CA THR A 62 -12.78 0.70 -11.25
C THR A 62 -11.29 0.41 -11.15
N MET A 63 -10.83 -0.73 -11.71
CA MET A 63 -9.42 -1.09 -11.70
C MET A 63 -8.56 -0.05 -12.44
N ARG A 64 -9.04 0.45 -13.59
CA ARG A 64 -8.34 1.49 -14.36
C ARG A 64 -8.28 2.81 -13.59
N LEU A 65 -9.39 3.24 -13.02
CA LEU A 65 -9.47 4.47 -12.22
C LEU A 65 -8.52 4.41 -11.02
N VAL A 66 -8.59 3.33 -10.23
CA VAL A 66 -7.70 3.13 -9.07
C VAL A 66 -6.24 3.08 -9.50
N ALA A 67 -5.91 2.41 -10.59
CA ALA A 67 -4.54 2.36 -11.12
C ALA A 67 -4.03 3.75 -11.56
N GLU A 68 -4.91 4.62 -12.08
CA GLU A 68 -4.55 5.98 -12.46
C GLU A 68 -4.31 6.87 -11.23
N LEU A 69 -5.24 6.86 -10.27
CA LEU A 69 -5.15 7.67 -9.05
C LEU A 69 -4.00 7.22 -8.14
N SER A 70 -3.66 5.93 -8.15
CA SER A 70 -2.60 5.39 -7.30
C SER A 70 -1.19 5.57 -7.86
N LYS A 71 -0.98 6.13 -9.07
CA LYS A 71 0.37 6.20 -9.68
C LYS A 71 1.41 6.84 -8.76
N ASP A 72 1.09 7.97 -8.15
CA ASP A 72 2.03 8.71 -7.31
C ASP A 72 2.14 8.10 -5.91
N VAL A 73 1.01 7.71 -5.31
CA VAL A 73 0.94 7.12 -3.97
C VAL A 73 1.59 5.73 -3.94
N ALA A 74 1.29 4.88 -4.94
CA ALA A 74 1.84 3.54 -5.06
C ALA A 74 3.33 3.56 -5.39
N LYS A 75 3.84 4.57 -6.11
CA LYS A 75 5.27 4.69 -6.40
C LYS A 75 6.08 4.87 -5.12
N GLU A 76 5.67 5.80 -4.26
CA GLU A 76 6.36 6.04 -2.97
C GLU A 76 6.22 4.84 -2.03
N PHE A 77 5.03 4.23 -1.98
CA PHE A 77 4.80 3.03 -1.17
C PHE A 77 5.65 1.83 -1.62
N ARG A 78 5.72 1.55 -2.93
CA ARG A 78 6.49 0.43 -3.49
C ARG A 78 7.99 0.63 -3.26
N LYS A 79 8.52 1.85 -3.42
CA LYS A 79 9.92 2.16 -3.06
C LYS A 79 10.22 1.84 -1.59
N LYS A 80 9.33 2.24 -0.66
CA LYS A 80 9.47 1.95 0.78
C LYS A 80 9.45 0.45 1.09
N ARG A 81 8.75 -0.36 0.28
CA ARG A 81 8.76 -1.83 0.38
C ARG A 81 10.02 -2.45 -0.21
N GLU A 82 10.56 -1.91 -1.30
CA GLU A 82 11.81 -2.41 -1.91
C GLU A 82 13.01 -2.27 -0.98
N SER A 83 13.07 -1.20 -0.19
CA SER A 83 14.13 -1.00 0.80
C SER A 83 14.03 -1.92 2.03
N ARG A 84 12.92 -2.68 2.19
CA ARG A 84 12.81 -3.64 3.29
C ARG A 84 13.69 -4.85 3.02
N LEU A 85 14.38 -5.31 4.06
CA LEU A 85 15.18 -6.53 4.01
C LEU A 85 14.30 -7.70 3.58
N LYS A 86 14.48 -8.17 2.34
CA LYS A 86 13.86 -9.39 1.86
C LYS A 86 14.49 -10.54 2.63
N ARG A 87 13.77 -11.10 3.61
CA ARG A 87 14.20 -12.32 4.30
C ARG A 87 14.30 -13.42 3.25
N THR A 88 15.51 -13.74 2.84
CA THR A 88 15.78 -14.89 1.99
C THR A 88 15.64 -16.13 2.85
N PHE A 89 14.59 -16.90 2.63
CA PHE A 89 14.53 -18.26 3.14
C PHE A 89 15.51 -19.08 2.30
N VAL A 90 16.57 -19.54 2.94
CA VAL A 90 17.55 -20.46 2.34
C VAL A 90 17.34 -21.84 2.96
N GLN A 91 17.58 -22.91 2.20
CA GLN A 91 17.61 -24.23 2.80
C GLN A 91 18.79 -24.34 3.76
N ALA A 92 18.64 -25.19 4.78
CA ALA A 92 19.70 -25.44 5.76
C ALA A 92 20.99 -25.95 5.10
N SER A 93 20.86 -26.74 4.02
CA SER A 93 21.97 -27.19 3.17
C SER A 93 22.72 -26.02 2.53
N ASP A 94 22.00 -25.09 1.89
CA ASP A 94 22.60 -23.92 1.22
C ASP A 94 23.32 -23.02 2.22
N ALA A 95 22.73 -22.82 3.41
CA ALA A 95 23.34 -22.05 4.48
C ALA A 95 24.62 -22.71 5.04
N ALA A 96 24.62 -24.04 5.20
CA ALA A 96 25.79 -24.80 5.64
C ALA A 96 26.90 -24.78 4.59
N GLU A 97 26.57 -24.96 3.32
CA GLU A 97 27.53 -24.97 2.22
C GLU A 97 28.19 -23.59 2.03
N ALA A 98 27.41 -22.50 2.18
CA ALA A 98 27.94 -21.13 2.17
C ALA A 98 28.95 -20.86 3.30
N LYS A 99 28.75 -21.45 4.50
CA LYS A 99 29.72 -21.35 5.60
C LYS A 99 31.02 -22.08 5.28
N VAL A 100 30.94 -23.30 4.75
CA VAL A 100 32.12 -24.12 4.42
C VAL A 100 32.95 -23.45 3.31
N LYS A 101 32.31 -22.86 2.29
CA LYS A 101 32.98 -22.13 1.21
C LYS A 101 33.71 -20.86 1.68
N ARG A 102 33.20 -20.18 2.72
CA ARG A 102 33.83 -18.97 3.29
C ARG A 102 35.09 -19.25 4.13
N VAL A 103 35.20 -20.42 4.72
CA VAL A 103 36.36 -20.82 5.56
C VAL A 103 37.54 -21.34 4.74
N ARG A 104 37.30 -21.76 3.49
CA ARG A 104 38.30 -22.33 2.59
C ARG A 104 39.03 -21.31 1.70
N LYS A 105 38.87 -20.00 1.98
CA LYS A 105 39.52 -18.92 1.23
C LYS A 105 40.57 -18.23 2.09
#